data_AF-J0D6X6-F1
#
_entry.id   AF-J0D6X6-F1
#
_cell.length_a   1.000
_cell.length_b   1.000
_cell.length_c   1.000
_cell.angle_alpha   90.00
_cell.angle_beta   90.00
_cell.angle_gamma   90.00
#
_symmetry.space_group_name_H-M   'P 1'
#
loop_
_entity.id
_entity.type
_entity.pdbx_description
1 polymer ?
#
loop_
_entity_poly.entity_id
_entity_poly.type
_entity_poly.pdbx_seq_one_letter_code
_entity_poly.pdbx_strand_id
1 'polypeptide(L)'
;MRFSSLLVAVAATTVPAQAFIAWSGDACDGDIGNMVPCDGSCHSFAGRHSFWAQASQDQPACVAMYAGTGCTGQRFNFSNQVYLQCTNVNTGTNIQSFRCWNGICR
;
A
#
# COMPACT_ATOMS: atom_id res chain seq x y z
N MET A 1 -2.43 -46.59 26.05
CA MET A 1 -2.42 -45.87 24.77
C MET A 1 -2.49 -44.38 25.09
N ARG A 2 -1.40 -43.63 24.86
CA ARG A 2 -1.35 -42.18 25.15
C ARG A 2 -1.49 -41.43 23.84
N PHE A 3 -2.59 -40.73 23.65
CA PHE A 3 -2.82 -39.87 22.49
C PHE A 3 -2.18 -38.50 22.78
N SER A 4 -1.04 -38.22 22.15
CA SER A 4 -0.46 -36.87 22.14
C SER A 4 -1.17 -36.04 21.08
N SER A 5 -2.06 -35.16 21.52
CA SER A 5 -2.69 -34.16 20.68
C SER A 5 -1.69 -33.03 20.39
N LEU A 6 -1.19 -32.95 19.14
CA LEU A 6 -0.48 -31.76 18.67
C LEU A 6 -1.50 -30.63 18.45
N LEU A 7 -1.40 -29.57 19.25
CA LEU A 7 -2.09 -28.30 19.02
C LEU A 7 -1.37 -27.55 17.88
N VAL A 8 -2.01 -27.44 16.73
CA VAL A 8 -1.56 -26.57 15.63
C VAL A 8 -2.02 -25.15 15.96
N ALA A 9 -1.07 -24.28 16.28
CA ALA A 9 -1.34 -22.84 16.45
C ALA A 9 -1.49 -22.19 15.06
N VAL A 10 -2.71 -21.80 14.71
CA VAL A 10 -2.98 -20.99 13.52
C VAL A 10 -2.60 -19.55 13.85
N ALA A 11 -1.51 -19.05 13.26
CA ALA A 11 -1.15 -17.64 13.35
C ALA A 11 -2.15 -16.83 12.51
N ALA A 12 -3.08 -16.14 13.18
CA ALA A 12 -3.95 -15.18 12.53
C ALA A 12 -3.13 -13.95 12.12
N THR A 13 -2.84 -13.81 10.83
CA THR A 13 -2.26 -12.59 10.28
C THR A 13 -3.32 -11.50 10.32
N THR A 14 -3.21 -10.58 11.27
CA THR A 14 -4.07 -9.40 11.31
C THR A 14 -3.73 -8.53 10.11
N VAL A 15 -4.72 -8.34 9.23
CA VAL A 15 -4.68 -7.33 8.18
C VAL A 15 -4.50 -5.98 8.88
N PRO A 16 -3.39 -5.24 8.67
CA PRO A 16 -3.23 -3.94 9.29
C PRO A 16 -4.39 -3.06 8.82
N ALA A 17 -5.13 -2.48 9.77
CA ALA A 17 -6.34 -1.69 9.50
C ALA A 17 -6.10 -0.44 8.61
N GLN A 18 -4.85 -0.17 8.26
CA GLN A 18 -4.35 1.02 7.57
C GLN A 18 -3.25 0.59 6.59
N ALA A 19 -3.66 0.07 5.45
CA ALA A 19 -2.77 -0.59 4.50
C ALA A 19 -2.79 0.03 3.11
N PHE A 20 -1.67 -0.04 2.41
CA PHE A 20 -1.57 0.28 0.99
C PHE A 20 -1.58 -1.00 0.18
N ILE A 21 -2.36 -1.01 -0.89
CA ILE A 21 -2.41 -2.09 -1.86
C ILE A 21 -2.26 -1.45 -3.24
N ALA A 22 -1.48 -2.08 -4.10
CA ALA A 22 -1.28 -1.64 -5.47
C ALA A 22 -1.62 -2.74 -6.47
N TRP A 23 -2.00 -2.34 -7.67
CA TRP A 23 -2.43 -3.23 -8.74
C TRP A 23 -1.62 -2.97 -10.01
N SER A 24 -1.48 -4.02 -10.83
CA SER A 24 -0.82 -3.91 -12.13
C SER A 24 -1.68 -3.19 -13.17
N GLY A 25 -2.99 -3.13 -13.00
CA GLY A 25 -3.89 -2.40 -13.90
C GLY A 25 -4.15 -0.97 -13.46
N ASP A 26 -4.83 -0.23 -14.32
CA ASP A 26 -5.09 1.20 -14.18
C ASP A 26 -6.32 1.53 -13.32
N ALA A 27 -7.19 0.55 -13.08
CA ALA A 27 -8.48 0.72 -12.41
C ALA A 27 -8.59 -0.16 -11.15
N CYS A 28 -7.47 -0.38 -10.46
CA CYS A 28 -7.35 -1.29 -9.31
C CYS A 28 -7.77 -2.71 -9.67
N ASP A 29 -7.35 -3.13 -10.85
CA ASP A 29 -7.60 -4.41 -11.51
C ASP A 29 -6.29 -5.11 -11.91
N GLY A 30 -6.39 -6.36 -12.37
CA GLY A 30 -5.22 -7.19 -12.65
C GLY A 30 -4.55 -7.73 -11.38
N ASP A 31 -3.23 -7.92 -11.44
CA ASP A 31 -2.47 -8.56 -10.37
C ASP A 31 -2.37 -7.65 -9.15
N ILE A 32 -2.80 -8.17 -8.00
CA ILE A 32 -2.68 -7.50 -6.70
C ILE A 32 -1.24 -7.60 -6.17
N GLY A 33 -0.74 -6.51 -5.61
CA GLY A 33 0.54 -6.46 -4.90
C GLY A 33 0.40 -6.84 -3.43
N ASN A 34 1.54 -6.84 -2.73
CA ASN A 34 1.54 -7.04 -1.29
C ASN A 34 0.83 -5.87 -0.60
N MET A 35 -0.01 -6.20 0.37
CA MET A 35 -0.55 -5.24 1.30
C MET A 35 0.54 -4.83 2.28
N VAL A 36 0.79 -3.52 2.41
CA VAL A 36 1.84 -2.98 3.30
C VAL A 36 1.27 -1.92 4.25
N PRO A 37 1.81 -1.76 5.47
CA PRO A 37 1.32 -0.75 6.40
C PRO A 37 1.67 0.68 5.93
N CYS A 38 0.80 1.66 6.23
CA CYS A 38 1.11 3.08 6.02
C CYS A 38 1.81 3.73 7.23
N ASP A 39 3.01 3.22 7.53
CA ASP A 39 3.86 3.65 8.65
C ASP A 39 5.01 4.60 8.24
N GLY A 40 5.07 4.98 6.96
CA GLY A 40 6.11 5.83 6.39
C GLY A 40 7.34 5.08 5.89
N SER A 41 7.39 3.75 6.00
CA SER A 41 8.43 2.94 5.39
C SER A 41 8.34 2.97 3.85
N CYS A 42 9.46 2.63 3.21
CA CYS A 42 9.59 2.69 1.76
C CYS A 42 9.33 1.32 1.14
N HIS A 43 8.47 1.28 0.12
CA HIS A 43 8.10 0.05 -0.57
C HIS A 43 8.24 0.18 -2.09
N SER A 44 8.40 -0.95 -2.77
CA SER A 44 8.42 -1.00 -4.23
C SER A 44 7.03 -0.74 -4.81
N PHE A 45 6.97 0.03 -5.89
CA PHE A 45 5.78 0.20 -6.75
C PHE A 45 6.01 -0.36 -8.16
N ALA A 46 7.16 -1.01 -8.41
CA ALA A 46 7.51 -1.47 -9.74
C ALA A 46 6.45 -2.44 -10.31
N GLY A 47 6.05 -2.19 -11.56
CA GLY A 47 5.02 -2.97 -12.25
C GLY A 47 3.60 -2.72 -11.76
N ARG A 48 3.35 -1.61 -11.04
CA ARG A 48 2.02 -1.20 -10.57
C ARG A 48 1.60 0.12 -11.21
N HIS A 49 0.30 0.29 -11.40
CA HIS A 49 -0.29 1.45 -12.10
C HIS A 49 -1.45 2.11 -11.33
N SER A 50 -2.02 1.42 -10.34
CA SER A 50 -3.05 1.99 -9.47
C SER A 50 -2.93 1.50 -8.05
N PHE A 51 -3.56 2.20 -7.10
CA PHE A 51 -3.51 1.85 -5.70
C PHE A 51 -4.75 2.27 -4.92
N TRP A 52 -4.88 1.66 -3.75
CA TRP A 52 -5.74 2.00 -2.63
C TRP A 52 -4.82 2.24 -1.45
N ALA A 53 -4.93 3.40 -0.84
CA ALA A 53 -4.46 3.57 0.52
C ALA A 53 -5.69 3.39 1.40
N GLN A 54 -5.80 2.22 2.04
CA GLN A 54 -6.86 1.82 2.95
C GLN A 54 -6.79 2.69 4.19
N ALA A 55 -7.20 3.94 4.01
CA ALA A 55 -7.35 4.95 5.03
C ALA A 55 -8.70 4.76 5.70
N SER A 56 -8.82 5.08 6.99
CA SER A 56 -10.16 5.22 7.58
C SER A 56 -10.83 6.47 7.01
N GLN A 57 -12.17 6.52 7.04
CA GLN A 57 -12.94 7.66 6.54
C GLN A 57 -12.57 8.97 7.26
N ASP A 58 -12.14 8.88 8.53
CA ASP A 58 -11.76 10.00 9.39
C ASP A 58 -10.25 10.30 9.38
N GLN A 59 -9.43 9.42 8.79
CA GLN A 59 -7.98 9.59 8.70
C GLN A 59 -7.50 9.24 7.30
N PRO A 60 -7.63 10.18 6.33
CA PRO A 60 -7.13 9.96 4.98
C PRO A 60 -5.63 9.65 5.01
N ALA A 61 -5.19 8.82 4.06
CA ALA A 61 -3.78 8.53 3.90
C ALA A 61 -3.11 9.55 2.97
N CYS A 62 -1.83 9.78 3.22
CA CYS A 62 -0.94 10.47 2.31
C CYS A 62 -0.01 9.48 1.64
N VAL A 63 0.18 9.59 0.32
CA VAL A 63 1.11 8.74 -0.44
C VAL A 63 2.10 9.63 -1.17
N ALA A 64 3.40 9.40 -0.95
CA ALA A 64 4.47 9.97 -1.75
C ALA A 64 5.03 8.88 -2.67
N MET A 65 4.98 9.10 -3.98
CA MET A 65 5.51 8.22 -5.00
C MET A 65 6.79 8.79 -5.59
N TYR A 66 7.70 7.91 -5.98
CA TYR A 66 9.05 8.25 -6.39
C TYR A 66 9.41 7.55 -7.70
N ALA A 67 10.05 8.30 -8.60
CA ALA A 67 10.56 7.77 -9.86
C ALA A 67 11.72 6.77 -9.66
N GLY A 68 12.51 6.93 -8.59
CA GLY A 68 13.60 6.02 -8.25
C GLY A 68 13.16 4.89 -7.32
N THR A 69 13.97 3.84 -7.24
CA THR A 69 13.86 2.82 -6.19
C THR A 69 14.30 3.42 -4.84
N GLY A 70 13.90 2.80 -3.73
CA GLY A 70 14.30 3.24 -2.39
C GLY A 70 13.78 4.64 -1.99
N CYS A 71 12.70 5.11 -2.61
CA CYS A 71 12.06 6.40 -2.35
C CYS A 71 12.99 7.59 -2.62
N THR A 72 13.62 7.56 -3.81
CA THR A 72 14.58 8.57 -4.28
C THR A 72 14.14 9.21 -5.60
N GLY A 73 14.76 10.35 -5.94
CA GLY A 73 14.49 11.07 -7.18
C GLY A 73 13.21 11.91 -7.13
N GLN A 74 12.58 12.10 -8.28
CA GLN A 74 11.37 12.94 -8.41
C GLN A 74 10.23 12.37 -7.58
N ARG A 75 9.61 13.25 -6.77
CA ARG A 75 8.51 12.92 -5.85
C ARG A 75 7.18 13.46 -6.36
N PHE A 76 6.13 12.66 -6.24
CA PHE A 76 4.73 13.01 -6.51
C PHE A 76 3.90 12.71 -5.27
N ASN A 77 3.00 13.61 -4.89
CA ASN A 77 2.17 13.43 -3.70
C ASN A 77 0.71 13.23 -4.08
N PHE A 78 0.09 12.23 -3.46
CA PHE A 78 -1.34 11.96 -3.52
C PHE A 78 -1.88 12.14 -2.09
N SER A 79 -2.61 13.23 -1.88
CA SER A 79 -3.26 13.57 -0.63
C SER A 79 -4.71 13.08 -0.61
N ASN A 80 -5.33 13.10 0.57
CA ASN A 80 -6.77 12.82 0.75
C ASN A 80 -7.20 11.46 0.18
N GLN A 81 -6.35 10.44 0.29
CA GLN A 81 -6.70 9.10 -0.14
C GLN A 81 -7.67 8.53 0.89
N VAL A 82 -8.93 8.33 0.51
CA VAL A 82 -9.98 7.84 1.41
C VAL A 82 -10.25 6.35 1.18
N TYR A 83 -10.98 5.73 2.12
CA TYR A 83 -11.29 4.31 2.12
C TYR A 83 -11.83 3.81 0.76
N LEU A 84 -11.19 2.77 0.21
CA LEU A 84 -11.55 2.11 -1.07
C LEU A 84 -11.52 3.01 -2.32
N GLN A 85 -10.92 4.20 -2.24
CA GLN A 85 -10.72 5.02 -3.43
C GLN A 85 -9.62 4.42 -4.31
N CYS A 86 -9.97 4.07 -5.55
CA CYS A 86 -8.99 3.75 -6.58
C CYS A 86 -8.32 5.01 -7.12
N THR A 87 -6.99 5.03 -7.07
CA THR A 87 -6.18 6.09 -7.65
C THR A 87 -5.27 5.51 -8.73
N ASN A 88 -5.51 5.97 -9.96
CA ASN A 88 -4.61 5.71 -11.07
C ASN A 88 -3.36 6.62 -10.99
N VAL A 89 -2.18 6.06 -11.25
CA VAL A 89 -0.89 6.74 -11.17
C VAL A 89 -0.41 7.17 -12.56
N ASN A 90 -0.96 8.26 -13.06
CA ASN A 90 -0.57 8.88 -14.34
C ASN A 90 0.33 10.10 -14.14
N THR A 91 1.55 9.87 -13.65
CA THR A 91 2.53 10.96 -13.37
C THR A 91 3.37 11.36 -14.58
N GLY A 92 3.23 10.67 -15.71
CA GLY A 92 4.12 10.80 -16.87
C GLY A 92 5.53 10.23 -16.65
N THR A 93 5.77 9.57 -15.52
CA THR A 93 7.04 8.93 -15.16
C THR A 93 6.78 7.50 -14.70
N ASN A 94 7.76 6.61 -14.94
CA ASN A 94 7.73 5.27 -14.40
C ASN A 94 8.01 5.31 -12.88
N ILE A 95 6.97 5.19 -12.05
CA ILE A 95 7.09 5.15 -10.60
C ILE A 95 7.68 3.82 -10.15
N GLN A 96 8.67 3.87 -9.27
CA GLN A 96 9.43 2.70 -8.83
C GLN A 96 9.24 2.40 -7.34
N SER A 97 8.92 3.41 -6.52
CA SER A 97 8.70 3.21 -5.09
C SER A 97 7.76 4.24 -4.48
N PHE A 98 7.29 3.96 -3.28
CA PHE A 98 6.40 4.86 -2.54
C PHE A 98 6.62 4.78 -1.02
N ARG A 99 6.14 5.82 -0.34
CA ARG A 99 5.88 5.84 1.09
C ARG A 99 4.43 6.22 1.30
N CYS A 100 3.79 5.66 2.32
CA CYS A 100 2.50 6.15 2.76
C CYS A 100 2.44 6.35 4.26
N TRP A 101 1.64 7.33 4.68
CA TRP A 101 1.44 7.69 6.07
C TRP A 101 -0.05 7.84 6.34
N ASN A 102 -0.45 7.54 7.57
CA ASN A 102 -1.78 7.84 8.05
C ASN A 102 -1.87 9.32 8.45
N GLY A 103 -2.93 9.99 8.00
CA GLY A 103 -3.19 11.39 8.31
C GLY A 103 -2.64 12.39 7.27
N ILE A 104 -2.42 13.62 7.72
CA ILE A 104 -2.15 14.78 6.86
C ILE A 104 -0.77 14.66 6.19
N CYS A 105 -0.70 14.94 4.88
CA CYS A 105 0.55 15.05 4.14
C CYS A 105 1.48 16.10 4.77
N ARG A 106 2.67 15.66 5.21
CA ARG A 106 3.76 16.53 5.69
C ARG A 106 4.84 16.70 4.63
#